data_AF-A0A917P5J2-F1
#
_entry.id   AF-A0A917P5J2-F1
#
_cell.length_a   1.000
_cell.length_b   1.000
_cell.length_c   1.000
_cell.angle_alpha   90.00
_cell.angle_beta   90.00
_cell.angle_gamma   90.00
#
_symmetry.space_group_name_H-M   'P 1'
#
loop_
_entity.id
_entity.type
_entity.pdbx_description
1 polymer ?
#
loop_
_entity_poly.entity_id
_entity_poly.type
_entity_poly.pdbx_seq_one_letter_code
_entity_poly.pdbx_strand_id
1 'polypeptide(L)'
;MSHVADPDRYNSTTRHRRTGRLGLGLPVLSLGYCHNFRDDMPFETRCEIALRAFGLGITRHNLANNYGPPYGSAEIHFGRLTTQDLALRRDER
;
A
#
# COMPACT_ATOMS: atom_id res chain seq x y z
N MET A 1 12.84 -11.60 -3.70
CA MET A 1 11.89 -12.71 -3.92
C MET A 1 10.61 -12.12 -4.50
N SER A 2 10.01 -12.74 -5.51
CA SER A 2 8.76 -12.26 -6.11
C SER A 2 7.58 -12.46 -5.15
N HIS A 3 6.96 -11.37 -4.70
CA HIS A 3 5.76 -11.44 -3.87
C HIS A 3 4.56 -11.93 -4.69
N VAL A 4 3.94 -13.03 -4.25
CA VAL A 4 2.72 -13.57 -4.87
C VAL A 4 1.53 -13.10 -4.05
N ALA A 5 0.72 -12.20 -4.61
CA ALA A 5 -0.52 -11.77 -4.00
C ALA A 5 -1.54 -12.92 -4.00
N ASP A 6 -2.33 -13.04 -2.94
CA ASP A 6 -3.40 -14.04 -2.87
C ASP A 6 -4.40 -13.79 -4.03
N PRO A 7 -4.69 -14.80 -4.88
CA PRO A 7 -5.58 -14.65 -6.02
C PRO A 7 -7.02 -14.29 -5.61
N ASP A 8 -7.45 -14.64 -4.40
CA ASP A 8 -8.81 -14.44 -3.90
C ASP A 8 -8.93 -13.25 -2.91
N ARG A 9 -7.85 -12.45 -2.78
CA ARG A 9 -7.73 -11.33 -1.83
C ARG A 9 -8.88 -10.32 -1.83
N TYR A 10 -9.56 -10.16 -2.96
CA TYR A 10 -10.68 -9.22 -3.12
C TYR A 10 -12.03 -9.78 -2.69
N ASN A 11 -12.17 -11.11 -2.60
CA ASN A 11 -13.43 -11.76 -2.25
C ASN A 11 -13.41 -12.33 -0.83
N SER A 12 -12.26 -12.89 -0.40
CA SER A 12 -12.16 -13.63 0.86
C SER A 12 -11.64 -12.79 2.03
N THR A 13 -10.62 -11.97 1.78
CA THR A 13 -9.83 -11.37 2.86
C THR A 13 -10.21 -9.92 3.15
N THR A 14 -10.36 -9.08 2.11
CA THR A 14 -10.73 -7.67 2.29
C THR A 14 -12.02 -7.32 1.54
N ARG A 15 -13.03 -6.92 2.31
CA ARG A 15 -14.28 -6.39 1.75
C ARG A 15 -14.07 -4.96 1.25
N HIS A 16 -14.67 -4.65 0.10
CA HIS A 16 -14.71 -3.29 -0.44
C HIS A 16 -16.06 -2.64 -0.17
N ARG A 17 -16.07 -1.34 0.14
CA ARG A 17 -17.27 -0.52 0.37
C ARG A 17 -17.28 0.67 -0.58
N ARG A 18 -18.46 1.05 -1.08
CA ARG A 18 -18.61 2.24 -1.90
C ARG A 18 -18.31 3.51 -1.11
N THR A 19 -17.65 4.46 -1.77
CA THR A 19 -17.32 5.77 -1.23
C THR A 19 -18.49 6.71 -1.44
N GLY A 20 -19.45 6.70 -0.50
CA GLY A 20 -20.66 7.52 -0.60
C GLY A 20 -21.47 7.18 -1.86
N ARG A 21 -21.81 8.21 -2.64
CA ARG A 21 -22.53 8.05 -3.92
C ARG A 21 -21.61 7.79 -5.12
N LEU A 22 -20.29 7.84 -4.93
CA LEU A 22 -19.32 7.64 -6.01
C LEU A 22 -19.21 6.16 -6.36
N GLY A 23 -18.85 5.88 -7.61
CA GLY A 23 -18.61 4.52 -8.11
C GLY A 23 -17.36 3.84 -7.53
N LEU A 24 -16.53 4.58 -6.79
CA LEU A 24 -15.27 4.11 -6.22
C LEU A 24 -15.51 3.20 -5.00
N GLY A 25 -15.09 1.94 -5.11
CA GLY A 25 -15.03 1.00 -3.99
C GLY A 25 -13.68 1.08 -3.31
N LEU A 26 -13.66 1.28 -1.99
CA LEU A 26 -12.43 1.27 -1.20
C LEU A 26 -12.42 0.07 -0.28
N PRO A 27 -11.24 -0.51 0.01
CA PRO A 27 -11.12 -1.54 1.03
C PRO A 27 -11.56 -0.98 2.39
N VAL A 28 -12.19 -1.82 3.21
CA VAL A 28 -12.62 -1.43 4.57
C VAL A 28 -11.45 -1.03 5.48
N LEU A 29 -10.24 -1.49 5.15
CA LEU A 29 -8.99 -1.12 5.79
C LEU A 29 -8.08 -0.46 4.77
N SER A 30 -7.27 0.50 5.21
CA SER A 30 -6.30 1.21 4.37
C SER A 30 -4.97 1.28 5.10
N LEU A 31 -3.85 1.27 4.36
CA LEU A 31 -2.52 1.36 4.95
C LEU A 31 -2.06 2.82 4.94
N GLY A 32 -1.88 3.39 6.13
CA GLY A 32 -1.32 4.73 6.32
C GLY A 32 0.19 4.70 6.52
N TYR A 33 0.89 5.67 5.92
CA TYR A 33 2.37 5.73 5.91
C TYR A 33 2.93 6.80 6.87
N CYS A 34 2.13 7.28 7.83
CA CYS A 34 2.52 8.36 8.76
C CYS A 34 3.70 8.01 9.68
N HIS A 35 3.80 6.73 10.07
CA HIS A 35 4.84 6.15 10.91
C HIS A 35 5.36 4.86 10.26
N ASN A 36 6.59 4.44 10.62
CA ASN A 36 7.23 3.18 10.18
C ASN A 36 7.69 3.14 8.70
N PHE A 37 7.47 4.19 7.91
CA PHE A 37 7.99 4.32 6.55
C PHE A 37 9.11 5.37 6.43
N ARG A 38 9.77 5.65 7.56
CA ARG A 38 10.86 6.60 7.71
C ARG A 38 12.21 5.89 7.47
N ASP A 39 13.30 6.63 7.52
CA ASP A 39 14.65 6.10 7.31
C ASP A 39 15.19 5.26 8.50
N ASP A 40 14.41 5.17 9.58
CA ASP A 40 14.73 4.41 10.79
C ASP A 40 14.47 2.90 10.68
N MET A 41 13.84 2.45 9.59
CA MET A 41 13.54 1.04 9.33
C MET A 41 14.26 0.56 8.05
N PRO A 42 14.73 -0.70 7.98
CA PRO A 42 15.22 -1.28 6.73
C PRO A 42 14.19 -1.14 5.60
N PHE A 43 14.66 -0.88 4.38
CA PHE A 43 13.78 -0.75 3.21
C PHE A 43 12.98 -2.03 2.94
N GLU A 44 13.61 -3.19 3.13
CA GLU A 44 12.99 -4.51 2.94
C GLU A 44 11.78 -4.71 3.84
N THR A 45 11.88 -4.38 5.13
CA THR A 45 10.74 -4.49 6.08
C THR A 45 9.57 -3.61 5.65
N ARG A 46 9.85 -2.40 5.15
CA ARG A 46 8.81 -1.49 4.62
C ARG A 46 8.14 -2.09 3.39
N CYS A 47 8.91 -2.72 2.52
CA CYS A 47 8.37 -3.43 1.36
C CYS A 47 7.50 -4.61 1.78
N GLU A 48 7.95 -5.43 2.73
CA GLU A 48 7.19 -6.57 3.25
C GLU A 48 5.84 -6.15 3.83
N ILE A 49 5.79 -5.06 4.61
CA ILE A 49 4.54 -4.53 5.17
C ILE A 49 3.57 -4.13 4.06
N ALA A 50 4.05 -3.35 3.07
CA ALA A 50 3.21 -2.86 2.00
C ALA A 50 2.73 -3.99 1.07
N LEU A 51 3.62 -4.92 0.73
CA LEU A 51 3.32 -6.10 -0.07
C LEU A 51 2.33 -7.01 0.66
N ARG A 52 2.51 -7.23 1.97
CA ARG A 52 1.56 -7.99 2.78
C ARG A 52 0.18 -7.34 2.79
N ALA A 53 0.10 -6.03 2.99
CA ALA A 53 -1.17 -5.31 2.95
C ALA A 53 -1.86 -5.51 1.59
N PHE A 54 -1.12 -5.37 0.50
CA PHE A 54 -1.62 -5.61 -0.85
C PHE A 54 -2.06 -7.06 -1.05
N GLY A 55 -1.28 -8.04 -0.59
CA GLY A 55 -1.63 -9.47 -0.63
C GLY A 55 -2.90 -9.81 0.13
N LEU A 56 -3.26 -9.04 1.16
CA LEU A 56 -4.52 -9.17 1.90
C LEU A 56 -5.69 -8.44 1.23
N GLY A 57 -5.48 -7.74 0.11
CA GLY A 57 -6.50 -7.00 -0.61
C GLY A 57 -6.68 -5.54 -0.14
N ILE A 58 -5.73 -4.99 0.62
CA ILE A 58 -5.68 -3.56 0.93
C ILE A 58 -5.05 -2.84 -0.27
N THR A 59 -5.89 -2.19 -1.08
CA THR A 59 -5.47 -1.45 -2.28
C THR A 59 -5.29 0.05 -2.06
N ARG A 60 -5.78 0.58 -0.92
CA ARG A 60 -5.65 1.99 -0.58
C ARG A 60 -4.42 2.24 0.29
N HIS A 61 -3.41 2.90 -0.29
CA HIS A 61 -2.24 3.43 0.39
C HIS A 61 -2.38 4.94 0.61
N ASN A 62 -2.19 5.40 1.83
CA ASN A 62 -2.35 6.80 2.22
C ASN A 62 -1.02 7.44 2.63
N LEU A 63 -0.63 8.49 1.91
CA LEU A 63 0.61 9.26 2.10
C LEU A 63 0.30 10.75 2.25
N ALA A 64 1.28 11.51 2.73
CA ALA A 64 1.31 12.96 2.73
C ALA A 64 2.75 13.47 2.56
N ASN A 65 2.88 14.69 2.04
CA ASN A 65 4.17 15.33 1.73
C ASN A 65 5.14 15.44 2.93
N ASN A 66 4.60 15.56 4.15
CA ASN A 66 5.38 15.68 5.38
C ASN A 66 5.61 14.33 6.09
N TYR A 67 5.17 13.20 5.50
CA TYR A 67 5.46 11.89 6.07
C TYR A 67 6.94 11.58 5.91
N GLY A 68 7.57 11.29 7.06
CA GLY A 68 9.01 11.31 7.25
C GLY A 68 9.37 11.48 8.74
N PRO A 69 10.65 11.38 9.12
CA PRO A 69 11.69 12.26 8.62
C PRO A 69 12.71 11.53 7.73
N PRO A 70 13.41 12.27 6.84
CA PRO A 70 13.10 13.65 6.43
C PRO A 70 11.74 13.74 5.72
N TYR A 71 11.12 14.92 5.67
CA TYR A 71 9.85 15.10 4.95
C TYR A 71 9.98 14.63 3.50
N GLY A 72 8.96 13.94 3.00
CA GLY A 72 8.95 13.32 1.68
C GLY A 72 9.63 11.96 1.62
N SER A 73 10.31 11.50 2.68
CA SER A 73 10.97 10.17 2.65
C SER A 73 9.96 9.05 2.41
N ALA A 74 8.78 9.11 3.05
CA ALA A 74 7.74 8.10 2.86
C ALA A 74 7.28 8.01 1.37
N GLU A 75 7.17 9.15 0.68
CA GLU A 75 6.80 9.19 -0.74
C GLU A 75 7.92 8.61 -1.63
N ILE A 76 9.18 8.95 -1.34
CA ILE A 76 10.35 8.41 -2.06
C ILE A 76 10.41 6.88 -1.93
N HIS A 77 10.24 6.37 -0.72
CA HIS A 77 10.30 4.93 -0.46
C HIS A 77 9.13 4.19 -1.08
N PHE A 78 7.92 4.76 -1.00
CA PHE A 78 6.75 4.20 -1.66
C PHE A 78 6.89 4.23 -3.19
N GLY A 79 7.47 5.28 -3.77
CA GLY A 79 7.77 5.35 -5.21
C GLY A 79 8.74 4.26 -5.65
N ARG A 80 9.79 4.02 -4.85
CA ARG A 80 10.76 2.94 -5.10
C ARG A 80 10.10 1.56 -5.02
N LEU A 81 9.35 1.29 -3.95
CA LEU A 81 8.55 0.07 -3.79
C LEU A 81 7.62 -0.14 -4.99
N THR A 82 6.85 0.89 -5.35
CA THR A 82 5.86 0.79 -6.43
C THR A 82 6.54 0.44 -7.75
N THR A 83 7.68 1.06 -8.04
CA THR A 83 8.44 0.80 -9.27
C THR A 83 9.01 -0.63 -9.28
N GLN A 84 9.44 -1.15 -8.13
CA GLN A 84 10.10 -2.45 -8.03
C GLN A 84 9.11 -3.62 -7.99
N ASP A 85 8.06 -3.51 -7.18
CA ASP A 85 7.23 -4.66 -6.81
C ASP A 85 5.75 -4.53 -7.22
N LEU A 86 5.23 -3.31 -7.41
CA LEU A 86 3.81 -3.07 -7.69
C LEU A 86 3.55 -2.42 -9.06
N ALA A 87 4.56 -2.29 -9.92
CA ALA A 87 4.47 -1.52 -11.17
C ALA A 87 3.35 -2.04 -12.09
N LEU A 88 3.23 -3.37 -12.21
CA LEU A 88 2.18 -4.03 -13.00
C LEU A 88 0.80 -4.04 -12.33
N ARG A 89 0.72 -3.58 -11.08
CA ARG A 89 -0.46 -3.68 -10.20
C ARG A 89 -1.00 -2.30 -9.78
N ARG A 90 -0.49 -1.23 -10.41
CA ARG A 90 -0.83 0.17 -10.10
C ARG A 90 -2.31 0.50 -10.32
N ASP A 91 -2.95 -0.15 -11.28
CA ASP A 91 -4.36 0.11 -11.65
C ASP A 91 -5.35 -0.88 -11.00
N GLU A 92 -4.92 -1.59 -9.95
CA GLU A 92 -5.80 -2.52 -9.23
C GLU A 92 -6.71 -1.80 -8.21
N ARG A 93 -7.83 -2.48 -7.87
CA ARG A 93 -9.14 -1.88 -7.60
C ARG A 93 -9.30 -1.10 -6.28
#